data_AF-A0A8H5C724-F1
#
_entry.id   AF-A0A8H5C724-F1
#
_cell.length_a   1.000
_cell.length_b   1.000
_cell.length_c   1.000
_cell.angle_alpha   90.00
_cell.angle_beta   90.00
_cell.angle_gamma   90.00
#
_symmetry.space_group_name_H-M   'P 1'
#
loop_
_entity.id
_entity.type
_entity.pdbx_description
1 polymer ?
#
loop_
_entity_poly.entity_id
_entity_poly.type
_entity_poly.pdbx_seq_one_letter_code
_entity_poly.pdbx_strand_id
1 'polypeptide(L)'
;MSSVALENLLQALVNNQNQLQQAITHLVNRPTHESSDKTAKPAPFKGEPAKLDPRKCIAEALLMMEGPAAEWAAEYARHISRVQADEAGAVFPWEGNWDNFTHALKVRFGVANEQPLAKNKLEALKQGDKTVAEFSQIFKMWAEKTGFSDQDIQYKF
;
A
#
# COMPACT_ATOMS: atom_id res chain seq x y z
N MET A 1 -25.98 6.28 -46.18
CA MET A 1 -25.96 5.35 -45.03
C MET A 1 -27.41 5.07 -44.65
N SER A 2 -27.80 3.79 -44.59
CA SER A 2 -29.21 3.34 -44.50
C SER A 2 -29.87 3.72 -43.18
N SER A 3 -31.16 4.10 -43.21
CA SER A 3 -32.01 4.42 -42.03
C SER A 3 -31.90 3.37 -40.92
N VAL A 4 -31.76 2.10 -41.32
CA VAL A 4 -31.61 0.93 -40.44
C VAL A 4 -30.36 1.02 -39.55
N ALA A 5 -29.26 1.62 -40.04
CA ALA A 5 -28.04 1.77 -39.25
C ALA A 5 -28.22 2.82 -38.14
N LEU A 6 -29.04 3.85 -38.37
CA LEU A 6 -29.32 4.89 -37.40
C LEU A 6 -30.27 4.38 -36.30
N GLU A 7 -31.29 3.62 -36.69
CA GLU A 7 -32.23 2.96 -35.76
C GLU A 7 -31.53 1.97 -34.85
N ASN A 8 -30.60 1.17 -35.38
CA ASN A 8 -29.80 0.24 -34.59
C ASN A 8 -28.90 0.97 -33.57
N LEU A 9 -28.33 2.12 -33.95
CA LEU A 9 -27.47 2.90 -33.06
C LEU A 9 -28.29 3.54 -31.92
N LEU A 10 -29.46 4.08 -32.24
CA LEU A 10 -30.39 4.65 -31.26
C LEU A 10 -30.89 3.57 -30.29
N GLN A 11 -31.21 2.38 -30.79
CA GLN A 11 -31.62 1.26 -29.94
C GLN A 11 -30.48 0.81 -29.01
N ALA A 12 -29.24 0.78 -29.49
CA ALA A 12 -28.08 0.43 -28.68
C ALA A 12 -27.84 1.45 -27.55
N LEU A 13 -28.02 2.74 -27.84
CA LEU A 13 -27.91 3.83 -26.86
C LEU A 13 -28.98 3.71 -25.77
N VAL A 14 -30.24 3.47 -26.13
CA VAL A 14 -31.34 3.28 -25.17
C VAL A 14 -31.11 2.06 -24.28
N ASN A 15 -30.63 0.96 -24.87
CA ASN A 15 -30.32 -0.25 -24.11
C ASN A 15 -29.19 -0.03 -23.11
N ASN A 16 -28.12 0.69 -23.51
CA ASN A 16 -27.00 1.01 -22.63
C ASN A 16 -27.45 1.91 -21.47
N GLN A 17 -28.28 2.92 -21.76
CA GLN A 17 -28.83 3.81 -20.73
C GLN A 17 -29.68 3.05 -19.70
N ASN A 18 -30.48 2.08 -20.15
CA ASN A 18 -31.28 1.25 -19.25
C ASN A 18 -30.41 0.33 -18.37
N GLN A 19 -29.36 -0.26 -18.93
CA GLN A 19 -28.40 -1.07 -18.15
C GLN A 19 -27.69 -0.25 -17.06
N LEU A 20 -27.30 0.98 -17.38
CA LEU A 20 -26.68 1.88 -16.39
C LEU A 20 -27.65 2.24 -15.27
N GLN A 21 -28.93 2.48 -15.57
CA GLN A 21 -29.92 2.74 -14.53
C GLN A 21 -30.16 1.54 -13.61
N GLN A 22 -30.23 0.33 -14.17
CA GLN A 22 -30.36 -0.90 -13.37
C GLN A 22 -29.16 -1.11 -12.45
N ALA A 23 -27.93 -0.89 -12.95
CA ALA A 23 -26.72 -0.98 -12.14
C ALA A 23 -26.73 0.01 -10.97
N ILE A 24 -27.17 1.25 -11.21
CA ILE A 24 -27.31 2.27 -10.15
C ILE A 24 -28.38 1.85 -9.13
N THR A 25 -29.53 1.33 -9.57
CA THR A 25 -30.58 0.83 -8.68
C THR A 25 -30.09 -0.31 -7.78
N HIS A 26 -29.25 -1.21 -8.30
CA HIS A 26 -28.64 -2.28 -7.51
C HIS A 26 -27.60 -1.77 -6.49
N LEU A 27 -26.87 -0.72 -6.81
CA LEU A 27 -25.91 -0.10 -5.89
C LEU A 27 -26.61 0.66 -4.75
N VAL A 28 -27.71 1.35 -5.05
CA VAL A 28 -28.48 2.14 -4.07
C VAL A 28 -29.31 1.25 -3.13
N ASN A 29 -29.80 0.09 -3.61
CA ASN A 29 -30.62 -0.83 -2.81
C ASN A 29 -29.82 -1.97 -2.16
N ARG A 30 -28.49 -1.90 -2.13
CA ARG A 30 -27.67 -2.90 -1.44
C ARG A 30 -27.93 -2.80 0.07
N PRO A 31 -28.51 -3.83 0.72
CA PRO A 31 -28.74 -3.78 2.16
C PRO A 31 -27.40 -3.75 2.88
N THR A 32 -27.19 -2.69 3.66
CA THR A 32 -26.17 -2.60 4.70
C THR A 32 -26.50 -3.68 5.72
N HIS A 33 -25.75 -4.78 5.71
CA HIS A 33 -25.77 -5.73 6.82
C HIS A 33 -24.95 -5.11 7.97
N GLU A 34 -25.54 -4.12 8.66
CA GLU A 34 -25.14 -3.80 10.03
C GLU A 34 -25.59 -4.97 10.91
N SER A 35 -24.67 -5.88 11.22
CA SER A 35 -24.83 -6.72 12.41
C SER A 35 -24.42 -5.89 13.62
N SER A 36 -25.41 -5.29 14.27
CA SER A 36 -25.27 -4.71 15.60
C SER A 36 -25.90 -5.70 16.58
N ASP A 37 -25.07 -6.51 17.23
CA ASP A 37 -25.44 -7.16 18.48
C ASP A 37 -24.53 -6.60 19.58
N LYS A 38 -25.03 -5.56 20.26
CA LYS A 38 -24.40 -4.96 21.43
C LYS A 38 -24.90 -5.72 22.65
N THR A 39 -24.12 -6.69 23.13
CA THR A 39 -23.79 -6.95 24.56
C THR A 39 -23.12 -8.32 24.72
N ALA A 40 -21.86 -8.44 24.29
CA ALA A 40 -20.99 -9.50 24.78
C ALA A 40 -19.54 -9.02 24.80
N LYS A 41 -18.90 -9.17 25.96
CA LYS A 41 -17.46 -8.99 26.15
C LYS A 41 -16.71 -9.75 25.03
N PRO A 42 -15.78 -9.13 24.30
CA PRO A 42 -15.16 -9.79 23.14
C PRO A 42 -14.43 -11.03 23.62
N ALA A 43 -14.87 -12.19 23.12
CA ALA A 43 -14.13 -13.42 23.23
C ALA A 43 -12.78 -13.24 22.50
N PRO A 44 -11.69 -13.85 23.00
CA PRO A 44 -10.41 -13.83 22.29
C PRO A 44 -10.63 -14.37 20.88
N PHE A 45 -10.12 -13.64 19.87
CA PHE A 45 -10.19 -14.02 18.47
C PHE A 45 -9.75 -15.49 18.31
N LYS A 46 -10.71 -16.35 17.97
CA LYS A 46 -10.53 -17.79 17.76
C LYS A 46 -10.49 -18.14 16.27
N GLY A 47 -10.16 -17.16 15.43
CA GLY A 47 -9.85 -17.36 14.02
C GLY A 47 -8.35 -17.42 13.87
N GLU A 48 -7.83 -18.56 13.43
CA GLU A 48 -6.48 -18.67 12.90
C GLU A 48 -6.30 -17.55 11.86
N PRO A 49 -5.21 -16.74 11.91
CA PRO A 49 -5.05 -15.63 10.97
C PRO A 49 -5.07 -16.21 9.56
N ALA A 50 -6.10 -15.88 8.78
CA ALA A 50 -6.18 -16.28 7.38
C ALA A 50 -4.87 -15.82 6.73
N LYS A 51 -4.06 -16.78 6.27
CA LYS A 51 -2.80 -16.47 5.59
C LYS A 51 -3.14 -15.60 4.39
N LEU A 52 -2.84 -14.30 4.47
CA LEU A 52 -3.07 -13.38 3.36
C LEU A 52 -2.28 -13.87 2.15
N ASP A 53 -2.93 -13.93 1.00
CA ASP A 53 -2.27 -14.25 -0.27
C ASP A 53 -1.30 -13.11 -0.62
N PRO A 54 0.03 -13.36 -0.67
CA PRO A 54 1.02 -12.33 -0.95
C PRO A 54 0.78 -11.60 -2.27
N ARG A 55 0.27 -12.29 -3.30
CA ARG A 55 0.01 -11.68 -4.62
C ARG A 55 -1.11 -10.65 -4.55
N LYS A 56 -2.16 -10.94 -3.78
CA LYS A 56 -3.26 -9.99 -3.53
C LYS A 56 -2.76 -8.79 -2.73
N CYS A 57 -1.94 -9.02 -1.71
CA CYS A 57 -1.35 -7.94 -0.92
C CYS A 57 -0.52 -6.98 -1.78
N ILE A 58 0.28 -7.52 -2.69
CA ILE A 58 1.11 -6.72 -3.61
C ILE A 58 0.22 -5.89 -4.55
N ALA A 59 -0.80 -6.51 -5.14
CA ALA A 59 -1.71 -5.82 -6.05
C ALA A 59 -2.45 -4.65 -5.36
N GLU A 60 -3.01 -4.90 -4.17
CA GLU A 60 -3.68 -3.86 -3.39
C GLU A 60 -2.71 -2.76 -2.94
N ALA A 61 -1.51 -3.13 -2.47
CA ALA A 61 -0.50 -2.15 -2.05
C ALA A 61 -0.10 -1.20 -3.18
N LEU A 62 -0.01 -1.69 -4.43
CA LEU A 62 0.27 -0.86 -5.60
C LEU A 62 -0.87 0.11 -5.93
N LEU A 63 -2.13 -0.32 -5.78
CA LEU A 63 -3.31 0.53 -6.01
C LEU A 63 -3.45 1.65 -4.98
N MET A 64 -2.93 1.45 -3.77
CA MET A 64 -2.94 2.43 -2.69
C MET A 64 -1.81 3.48 -2.79
N MET A 65 -0.89 3.35 -3.74
CA MET A 65 0.22 4.30 -3.89
C MET A 65 -0.25 5.59 -4.56
N GLU A 66 0.29 6.72 -4.09
CA GLU A 66 -0.06 8.05 -4.59
C GLU A 66 1.21 8.83 -5.01
N GLY A 67 1.02 9.85 -5.86
CA GLY A 67 2.10 10.74 -6.30
C GLY A 67 3.22 9.99 -7.05
N PRO A 68 4.50 10.28 -6.78
CA PRO A 68 5.63 9.61 -7.43
C PRO A 68 5.67 8.08 -7.22
N ALA A 69 5.02 7.59 -6.16
CA ALA A 69 4.88 6.15 -5.93
C ALA A 69 3.84 5.51 -6.85
N ALA A 70 2.79 6.23 -7.23
CA ALA A 70 1.79 5.77 -8.19
C ALA A 70 2.37 5.58 -9.60
N GLU A 71 3.24 6.50 -10.04
CA GLU A 71 3.93 6.40 -11.33
C GLU A 71 4.79 5.15 -11.41
N TRP A 72 5.51 4.85 -10.33
CA TRP A 72 6.28 3.61 -10.20
C TRP A 72 5.37 2.38 -10.14
N ALA A 73 4.26 2.45 -9.40
CA ALA A 73 3.33 1.35 -9.25
C ALA A 73 2.59 0.98 -10.55
N ALA A 74 2.29 1.97 -11.39
CA ALA A 74 1.54 1.80 -12.64
C ALA A 74 2.19 0.79 -13.59
N GLU A 75 3.53 0.77 -13.66
CA GLU A 75 4.27 -0.19 -14.48
C GLU A 75 4.02 -1.63 -14.03
N TYR A 76 4.07 -1.88 -12.72
CA TYR A 76 3.86 -3.21 -12.14
C TYR A 76 2.39 -3.63 -12.11
N ALA A 77 1.47 -2.68 -11.89
CA ALA A 77 0.03 -2.92 -11.99
C ALA A 77 -0.33 -3.46 -13.38
N ARG A 78 0.27 -2.89 -14.44
CA ARG A 78 0.09 -3.39 -15.81
C ARG A 78 0.60 -4.83 -15.96
N HIS A 79 1.75 -5.18 -15.39
CA HIS A 79 2.26 -6.57 -15.44
C HIS A 79 1.35 -7.54 -14.70
N ILE A 80 0.80 -7.13 -13.55
CA ILE A 80 -0.17 -7.93 -12.80
C ILE A 80 -1.45 -8.14 -13.62
N SER A 81 -1.97 -7.11 -14.29
CA SER A 81 -3.16 -7.25 -15.15
C SER A 81 -2.94 -8.23 -16.32
N ARG A 82 -1.73 -8.27 -16.90
CA ARG A 82 -1.38 -9.25 -17.95
C ARG A 82 -1.36 -10.68 -17.44
N VAL A 83 -0.82 -10.89 -16.24
CA VAL A 83 -0.85 -12.19 -15.57
C VAL A 83 -2.29 -12.61 -15.26
N GLN A 84 -3.14 -11.68 -14.84
CA GLN A 84 -4.57 -11.94 -14.60
C GLN A 84 -5.36 -12.23 -15.88
N ALA A 85 -4.88 -11.77 -17.03
CA ALA A 85 -5.46 -12.04 -18.34
C ALA A 85 -4.89 -13.33 -18.99
N ASP A 86 -4.09 -14.11 -18.26
CA ASP A 86 -3.41 -15.32 -18.74
C ASP A 86 -2.60 -15.09 -20.04
N GLU A 87 -2.01 -13.90 -20.19
CA GLU A 87 -1.19 -13.57 -21.35
C GLU A 87 0.09 -14.42 -21.37
N ALA A 88 0.39 -15.01 -22.53
CA ALA A 88 1.53 -15.91 -22.68
C ALA A 88 2.86 -15.20 -22.37
N GLY A 89 3.61 -15.74 -21.40
CA GLY A 89 4.89 -15.16 -20.96
C GLY A 89 4.78 -14.04 -19.92
N ALA A 90 3.57 -13.72 -19.45
CA ALA A 90 3.39 -12.80 -18.34
C ALA A 90 3.90 -13.41 -17.02
N VAL A 91 4.76 -12.67 -16.31
CA VAL A 91 5.33 -13.09 -15.03
C VAL A 91 4.90 -12.11 -13.95
N PHE A 92 4.46 -12.66 -12.81
CA PHE A 92 4.08 -11.82 -11.67
C PHE A 92 5.33 -11.14 -11.08
N PRO A 93 5.32 -9.80 -10.90
CA PRO A 93 6.45 -9.08 -10.32
C PRO A 93 6.92 -9.65 -8.98
N TRP A 94 8.23 -9.63 -8.72
CA TRP A 94 8.84 -10.14 -7.49
C TRP A 94 8.48 -11.61 -7.17
N GLU A 95 8.11 -12.39 -8.20
CA GLU A 95 7.65 -13.78 -8.08
C GLU A 95 6.37 -13.96 -7.24
N GLY A 96 5.68 -12.84 -6.94
CA GLY A 96 4.58 -12.82 -5.98
C GLY A 96 5.05 -12.97 -4.52
N ASN A 97 6.32 -12.72 -4.23
CA ASN A 97 6.88 -12.75 -2.88
C ASN A 97 6.79 -11.35 -2.23
N TRP A 98 6.20 -11.30 -1.03
CA TRP A 98 6.02 -10.06 -0.27
C TRP A 98 7.35 -9.41 0.17
N ASP A 99 8.32 -10.21 0.60
CA ASP A 99 9.62 -9.70 1.07
C ASP A 99 10.40 -9.05 -0.07
N ASN A 100 10.38 -9.66 -1.25
CA ASN A 100 10.99 -9.09 -2.45
C ASN A 100 10.33 -7.76 -2.87
N PHE A 101 9.00 -7.68 -2.80
CA PHE A 101 8.26 -6.44 -3.02
C PHE A 101 8.65 -5.36 -2.01
N THR A 102 8.64 -5.67 -0.71
CA THR A 102 8.98 -4.68 0.32
C THR A 102 10.45 -4.25 0.25
N HIS A 103 11.35 -5.13 -0.16
CA HIS A 103 12.74 -4.79 -0.43
C HIS A 103 12.84 -3.80 -1.60
N ALA A 104 12.19 -4.08 -2.73
CA ALA A 104 12.18 -3.17 -3.88
C ALA A 104 11.56 -1.80 -3.54
N LEU A 105 10.48 -1.80 -2.75
CA LEU A 105 9.84 -0.58 -2.25
C LEU A 105 10.79 0.23 -1.36
N LYS A 106 11.53 -0.43 -0.46
CA LYS A 106 12.55 0.21 0.40
C LYS A 106 13.74 0.71 -0.39
N VAL A 107 14.19 0.00 -1.42
CA VAL A 107 15.28 0.48 -2.28
C VAL A 107 14.84 1.74 -3.03
N ARG A 108 13.58 1.78 -3.50
CA ARG A 108 13.06 2.90 -4.29
C ARG A 108 12.70 4.12 -3.45
N PHE A 109 12.05 3.93 -2.29
CA PHE A 109 11.49 4.99 -1.45
C PHE A 109 12.06 5.04 -0.03
N GLY A 110 12.78 4.01 0.41
CA GLY A 110 13.25 3.86 1.79
C GLY A 110 14.41 4.78 2.18
N VAL A 111 15.18 5.31 1.22
CA VAL A 111 16.22 6.32 1.51
C VAL A 111 15.62 7.58 2.14
N ALA A 112 14.35 7.90 1.86
CA ALA A 112 13.67 9.05 2.45
C ALA A 112 13.43 8.93 3.96
N ASN A 113 13.45 7.72 4.54
CA ASN A 113 13.08 7.48 5.94
C ASN A 113 14.24 7.18 6.89
N GLU A 114 15.48 6.99 6.42
CA GLU A 114 16.60 6.74 7.33
C GLU A 114 16.99 7.98 8.13
N GLN A 115 17.07 9.16 7.49
CA GLN A 115 17.41 10.39 8.20
C GLN A 115 16.33 10.83 9.20
N PRO A 116 15.02 10.90 8.84
CA PRO A 116 13.98 11.24 9.82
C PRO A 116 13.89 10.22 10.95
N LEU A 117 14.04 8.91 10.65
CA LEU A 117 14.07 7.87 11.67
C LEU A 117 15.28 8.03 12.60
N ALA A 118 16.47 8.26 12.04
CA ALA A 118 17.68 8.48 12.82
C ALA A 118 17.55 9.73 13.70
N LYS A 119 16.97 10.81 13.19
CA LYS A 119 16.66 12.02 13.97
C LYS A 119 15.72 11.72 15.13
N ASN A 120 14.60 11.03 14.87
CA ASN A 120 13.64 10.62 15.91
C ASN A 120 14.28 9.68 16.95
N LYS A 121 15.13 8.74 16.52
CA LYS A 121 15.85 7.82 17.41
C LYS A 121 16.89 8.54 18.25
N LEU A 122 17.59 9.53 17.69
CA LEU A 122 18.55 10.37 18.40
C LEU A 122 17.84 11.27 19.42
N GLU A 123 16.73 11.90 19.07
CA GLU A 123 15.94 12.75 19.98
C GLU A 123 15.29 11.97 21.12
N ALA A 124 14.87 10.73 20.86
CA ALA A 124 14.34 9.85 21.89
C ALA A 124 15.44 9.16 22.72
N LEU A 125 16.71 9.28 22.34
CA LEU A 125 17.80 8.58 23.02
C LEU A 125 18.04 9.24 24.38
N LYS A 126 17.93 8.42 25.44
CA LYS A 126 18.28 8.80 26.81
C LYS A 126 19.28 7.80 27.36
N GLN A 127 20.20 8.28 28.18
CA GLN A 127 21.20 7.41 28.82
C GLN A 127 20.51 6.33 29.68
N GLY A 128 19.61 6.73 30.59
CA GLY A 128 18.95 5.80 31.51
C GLY A 128 19.99 4.99 32.29
N ASP A 129 19.84 3.67 32.31
CA ASP A 129 20.75 2.75 33.01
C ASP A 129 22.01 2.38 32.20
N LYS A 130 22.22 2.98 31.01
CA LYS A 130 23.39 2.68 30.16
C LYS A 130 24.64 3.33 30.71
N THR A 131 25.76 2.63 30.57
CA THR A 131 27.07 3.24 30.79
C THR A 131 27.31 4.34 29.74
N VAL A 132 28.17 5.30 30.08
CA VAL A 132 28.53 6.40 29.17
C VAL A 132 29.10 5.86 27.85
N ALA A 133 29.85 4.77 27.90
CA ALA A 133 30.42 4.12 26.71
C ALA A 133 29.33 3.55 25.78
N GLU A 134 28.35 2.83 26.33
CA GLU A 134 27.23 2.25 25.57
C GLU A 134 26.36 3.36 24.96
N PHE A 135 26.05 4.39 25.74
CA PHE A 135 25.31 5.55 25.25
C PHE A 135 26.06 6.24 24.11
N SER A 136 27.36 6.50 24.27
CA SER A 136 28.19 7.14 23.25
C SER A 136 28.22 6.38 21.93
N GLN A 137 28.31 5.05 22.01
CA GLN A 137 28.33 4.20 20.82
C GLN A 137 26.99 4.21 20.08
N ILE A 138 25.88 4.12 20.82
CA ILE A 138 24.53 4.18 20.24
C ILE A 138 24.26 5.57 19.66
N PHE A 139 24.68 6.63 20.35
CA PHE A 139 24.52 8.01 19.89
C PHE A 139 25.26 8.24 18.56
N LYS A 140 26.54 7.84 18.47
CA LYS A 140 27.34 7.98 17.24
C LYS A 140 26.72 7.22 16.07
N MET A 141 26.27 5.99 16.30
CA MET A 141 25.63 5.17 15.27
C MET A 141 24.39 5.84 14.66
N TRP A 142 23.58 6.54 15.46
CA TRP A 142 22.42 7.27 14.94
C TRP A 142 22.81 8.62 14.34
N ALA A 143 23.77 9.33 14.95
CA ALA A 143 24.26 10.63 14.49
C ALA A 143 24.84 10.56 13.06
N GLU A 144 25.58 9.51 12.73
CA GLU A 144 26.11 9.27 11.36
C GLU A 144 25.00 9.14 10.30
N LYS A 145 23.78 8.78 10.73
CA LYS A 145 22.62 8.56 9.85
C LYS A 145 21.65 9.74 9.78
N THR A 146 21.85 10.80 10.58
CA THR A 146 20.94 11.97 10.60
C THR A 146 21.26 13.02 9.53
N GLY A 147 22.51 13.07 9.06
CA GLY A 147 23.03 14.14 8.20
C GLY A 147 23.25 15.47 8.94
N PHE A 148 23.35 15.46 10.28
CA PHE A 148 23.68 16.63 11.08
C PHE A 148 25.16 17.04 10.93
N SER A 149 25.44 18.32 11.13
CA SER A 149 26.82 18.81 11.21
C SER A 149 27.47 18.36 12.53
N ASP A 150 28.80 18.33 12.57
CA ASP A 150 29.53 18.00 13.81
C ASP A 150 29.15 18.93 14.97
N GLN A 151 28.85 20.20 14.66
CA GLN A 151 28.41 21.18 15.64
C GLN A 151 27.00 20.84 16.18
N ASP A 152 26.06 20.47 15.32
CA ASP A 152 24.72 20.04 15.73
C ASP A 152 24.74 18.76 16.57
N ILE A 153 25.64 17.83 16.22
CA ILE A 153 25.85 16.58 16.96
C ILE A 153 26.40 16.88 18.36
N GLN A 154 27.36 17.80 18.48
CA GLN A 154 27.90 18.22 19.78
C GLN A 154 26.85 18.88 20.70
N TYR A 155 25.94 19.69 20.15
CA TYR A 155 24.86 20.28 20.94
C TYR A 155 23.84 19.25 21.45
N LYS A 156 23.75 18.08 20.81
CA LYS A 156 22.75 17.05 21.11
C LYS A 156 23.28 15.91 21.98
N PHE A 157 24.59 15.82 22.18
CA PHE A 157 25.22 14.80 23.03
C PHE A 157 25.15 15.17 24.50
#